data_AF-A0A1Y2SM40-F1
#
_entry.id   AF-A0A1Y2SM40-F1
#
_cell.length_a   1.000
_cell.length_b   1.000
_cell.length_c   1.000
_cell.angle_alpha   90.00
_cell.angle_beta   90.00
_cell.angle_gamma   90.00
#
_symmetry.space_group_name_H-M   'P 1'
#
loop_
_entity.id
_entity.type
_entity.pdbx_description
1 polymer ?
#
loop_
_entity_poly.entity_id
_entity_poly.type
_entity_poly.pdbx_seq_one_letter_code
_entity_poly.pdbx_strand_id
1 'polypeptide(L)'
;MTFVEPAGRIGYLGFGSSVNLSNMIIRNDRADCHLILQKNGVSFNNREILILGQNCYRDNSGYIRQSSPIIQIFPDGTFTTNDESKAATVSKLGLGHYRITGVLGYIAESV
;
A
#
# COMPACT_ATOMS: atom_id res chain seq x y z
N MET A 1 -15.67 24.64 -13.22
CA MET A 1 -14.20 24.83 -13.23
C MET A 1 -13.73 24.58 -14.66
N THR A 2 -13.48 25.63 -15.43
CA THR A 2 -12.91 25.51 -16.77
C THR A 2 -11.40 25.44 -16.64
N PHE A 3 -10.84 24.29 -16.98
CA PHE A 3 -9.40 24.13 -17.05
C PHE A 3 -8.89 24.88 -18.28
N VAL A 4 -8.12 25.93 -18.06
CA VAL A 4 -7.45 26.69 -19.12
C VAL A 4 -6.00 26.22 -19.14
N GLU A 5 -5.64 25.39 -20.13
CA GLU A 5 -4.27 24.98 -20.41
C GLU A 5 -3.44 26.22 -20.80
N PRO A 6 -2.38 26.59 -20.05
CA PRO A 6 -1.42 27.57 -20.54
C PRO A 6 -0.53 26.95 -21.62
N ALA A 7 0.02 27.78 -22.51
CA ALA A 7 0.84 27.34 -23.62
C ALA A 7 2.05 26.50 -23.16
N GLY A 8 2.05 25.22 -23.52
CA GLY A 8 3.16 24.28 -23.32
C GLY A 8 3.20 23.63 -21.94
N ARG A 9 2.64 22.43 -21.82
CA ARG A 9 2.87 21.51 -20.69
C ARG A 9 3.59 20.27 -21.19
N ILE A 10 4.59 19.82 -20.43
CA ILE A 10 5.28 18.57 -20.73
C ILE A 10 4.97 17.57 -19.62
N GLY A 11 4.29 16.49 -19.99
CA GLY A 11 4.12 15.31 -19.16
C GLY A 11 5.20 14.29 -19.46
N TYR A 12 5.69 13.61 -18.44
CA TYR A 12 6.65 12.53 -18.55
C TYR A 12 6.03 11.26 -17.97
N LEU A 13 6.03 10.19 -18.76
CA LEU A 13 5.84 8.81 -18.30
C LEU A 13 7.20 8.11 -18.46
N GLY A 14 7.71 7.55 -17.37
CA GLY A 14 9.01 6.91 -17.38
C GLY A 14 9.06 5.66 -16.49
N PHE A 15 10.02 4.79 -16.81
CA PHE A 15 10.36 3.62 -16.03
C PHE A 15 11.76 3.82 -15.42
N GLY A 16 11.91 3.49 -14.14
CA GLY A 16 13.21 3.48 -13.47
C GLY A 16 14.11 2.40 -14.06
N SER A 17 15.37 2.75 -14.36
CA SER A 17 16.30 1.90 -15.09
C SER A 17 17.25 1.08 -14.20
N SER A 18 17.06 1.10 -12.87
CA SER A 18 17.89 0.32 -11.94
C SER A 18 17.24 -1.01 -11.61
N VAL A 19 18.04 -2.07 -11.53
CA VAL A 19 17.62 -3.44 -11.20
C VAL A 19 16.89 -3.55 -9.85
N ASN A 20 17.12 -2.61 -8.94
CA ASN A 20 16.51 -2.60 -7.60
C ASN A 20 15.38 -1.56 -7.45
N LEU A 21 15.14 -0.72 -8.45
CA LEU A 21 14.18 0.40 -8.40
C LEU A 21 13.47 0.57 -9.76
N SER A 22 12.75 -0.48 -10.17
CA SER A 22 11.86 -0.42 -11.35
C SER A 22 10.58 0.35 -11.01
N ASN A 23 10.72 1.66 -10.82
CA ASN A 23 9.56 2.52 -10.55
C ASN A 23 8.85 2.87 -11.86
N MET A 24 7.53 3.07 -11.82
CA MET A 24 6.82 3.80 -12.87
C MET A 24 6.53 5.21 -12.36
N ILE A 25 6.84 6.23 -13.16
CA ILE A 25 6.71 7.63 -12.77
C ILE A 25 5.83 8.35 -13.79
N ILE A 26 4.80 9.03 -13.28
CA ILE A 26 4.00 10.00 -14.03
C ILE A 26 4.24 11.36 -13.39
N ARG A 27 4.76 12.31 -14.16
CA ARG A 27 4.99 13.68 -13.68
C ARG A 27 4.78 14.73 -14.77
N ASN A 28 4.63 15.99 -14.39
CA ASN A 28 4.75 17.12 -15.31
C ASN A 28 6.05 17.90 -15.08
N ASP A 29 6.23 18.98 -15.84
CA ASP A 29 7.36 19.93 -15.78
C ASP A 29 7.40 20.78 -14.49
N ARG A 30 6.37 20.71 -13.64
CA ARG A 30 6.34 21.43 -12.36
C ARG A 30 6.93 20.59 -11.23
N ALA A 31 7.52 21.28 -10.27
CA ALA A 31 7.86 20.68 -8.98
C ALA A 31 6.60 20.11 -8.32
N ASP A 32 6.78 19.03 -7.55
CA ASP A 32 5.73 18.46 -6.71
C ASP A 32 4.47 17.98 -7.47
N CYS A 33 4.66 17.34 -8.62
CA CYS A 33 3.60 16.69 -9.38
C CYS A 33 3.97 15.26 -9.79
N HIS A 34 4.55 14.48 -8.89
CA HIS A 34 5.07 13.14 -9.19
C HIS A 34 4.17 12.06 -8.58
N LEU A 35 3.53 11.25 -9.43
CA LEU A 35 2.96 9.96 -9.03
C LEU A 35 3.98 8.86 -9.32
N ILE A 36 4.36 8.10 -8.30
CA ILE A 36 5.40 7.09 -8.37
C ILE A 36 4.85 5.75 -7.88
N LEU A 37 4.89 4.73 -8.73
CA LEU A 37 4.65 3.33 -8.37
C LEU A 37 6.01 2.66 -8.15
N GLN A 38 6.16 1.94 -7.04
CA GLN A 38 7.42 1.34 -6.61
C GLN A 38 7.16 0.02 -5.87
N LYS A 39 8.21 -0.78 -5.64
CA LYS A 39 8.13 -2.13 -5.03
C LYS A 39 7.26 -2.18 -3.76
N ASN A 40 7.30 -1.13 -2.94
CA ASN A 40 6.63 -1.07 -1.63
C ASN A 40 5.47 -0.06 -1.59
N GLY A 41 4.82 0.21 -2.73
CA GLY A 41 3.57 0.97 -2.76
C GLY A 41 3.55 2.12 -3.78
N VAL A 42 2.71 3.11 -3.50
CA VAL A 42 2.51 4.27 -4.37
C VAL A 42 2.75 5.53 -3.56
N SER A 43 3.43 6.51 -4.16
CA SER A 43 3.67 7.80 -3.52
C SER A 43 3.33 8.98 -4.43
N PHE A 44 2.92 10.08 -3.81
CA PHE A 44 2.77 11.38 -4.45
C PHE A 44 3.80 12.34 -3.85
N ASN A 45 4.72 12.86 -4.67
CA ASN A 45 5.82 13.73 -4.20
C ASN A 45 6.59 13.12 -3.02
N ASN A 46 6.92 11.83 -3.14
CA ASN A 46 7.59 11.04 -2.11
C ASN A 46 6.81 10.91 -0.78
N ARG A 47 5.52 11.28 -0.75
CA ARG A 47 4.61 11.00 0.37
C ARG A 47 3.81 9.75 0.05
N GLU A 48 3.74 8.83 1.00
CA GLU A 48 2.97 7.59 0.86
C GLU A 48 1.49 7.90 0.58
N ILE A 49 0.91 7.17 -0.37
CA ILE A 49 -0.53 7.15 -0.60
C ILE A 49 -1.12 5.98 0.17
N LEU A 50 -2.21 6.22 0.89
CA LEU A 50 -2.98 5.17 1.56
C LEU A 50 -3.83 4.41 0.52
N ILE A 51 -3.63 3.10 0.45
CA ILE A 51 -4.32 2.17 -0.42
C ILE A 51 -5.07 1.18 0.46
N LEU A 52 -6.40 1.22 0.40
CA LEU A 52 -7.27 0.37 1.21
C LEU A 52 -6.96 -1.12 0.99
N GLY A 53 -6.76 -1.85 2.09
CA GLY A 53 -6.43 -3.28 2.07
C GLY A 53 -4.95 -3.58 1.81
N GLN A 54 -4.10 -2.57 1.64
CA GLN A 54 -2.65 -2.72 1.52
C GLN A 54 -1.95 -2.13 2.76
N ASN A 55 -1.83 -0.81 2.83
CA ASN A 55 -1.16 -0.09 3.93
C ASN A 55 -2.14 0.69 4.83
N CYS A 56 -3.45 0.58 4.57
CA CYS A 56 -4.48 1.14 5.42
C CYS A 56 -5.75 0.30 5.43
N TYR A 57 -6.57 0.52 6.45
CA TYR A 57 -7.87 -0.11 6.60
C TYR A 57 -8.92 0.88 7.12
N ARG A 58 -10.18 0.68 6.73
CA ARG A 58 -11.31 1.44 7.27
C ARG A 58 -11.85 0.72 8.50
N ASP A 59 -11.75 1.36 9.66
CA ASP A 59 -12.29 0.80 10.90
C ASP A 59 -13.83 0.80 10.90
N ASN A 60 -14.41 0.07 11.86
CA ASN A 60 -15.87 0.00 12.03
C ASN A 60 -16.50 1.33 12.47
N SER A 61 -15.69 2.34 12.83
CA SER A 61 -16.15 3.70 13.15
C SER A 61 -16.14 4.64 11.94
N GLY A 62 -15.69 4.15 10.77
CA GLY A 62 -15.68 4.91 9.53
C GLY A 62 -14.38 5.69 9.27
N TYR A 63 -13.36 5.56 10.12
CA TYR A 63 -12.07 6.20 9.93
C TYR A 63 -11.11 5.31 9.14
N ILE A 64 -10.29 5.92 8.28
CA ILE A 64 -9.16 5.23 7.66
C ILE A 64 -7.97 5.30 8.61
N ARG A 65 -7.39 4.15 8.93
CA ARG A 65 -6.18 4.04 9.75
C ARG A 65 -5.06 3.46 8.90
N GLN A 66 -3.87 4.06 9.02
CA GLN A 66 -2.65 3.41 8.53
C GLN A 66 -2.45 2.11 9.31
N SER A 67 -2.25 1.01 8.61
CA SER A 67 -2.17 -0.33 9.20
C SER A 67 -1.43 -1.24 8.23
N SER A 68 -0.30 -1.77 8.65
CA SER A 68 0.42 -2.85 7.98
C SER A 68 1.35 -3.51 9.00
N PRO A 69 1.41 -4.85 9.09
CA PRO A 69 0.59 -5.85 8.39
C PRO A 69 -0.92 -5.81 8.75
N ILE A 70 -1.80 -6.30 7.86
CA ILE A 70 -3.26 -6.42 8.07
C ILE A 70 -3.70 -7.88 8.01
N ILE A 71 -4.30 -8.39 9.09
CA ILE A 71 -4.97 -9.70 9.13
C ILE A 71 -6.42 -9.50 9.55
N GLN A 72 -7.37 -9.91 8.71
CA GLN A 72 -8.79 -9.87 9.05
C GLN A 72 -9.28 -11.28 9.39
N ILE A 73 -9.90 -11.44 10.55
CA ILE A 73 -10.40 -12.74 11.03
C ILE A 73 -11.92 -12.69 11.05
N PHE A 74 -12.56 -13.68 10.46
CA PHE A 74 -14.02 -13.78 10.39
C PHE A 74 -14.56 -14.76 11.44
N PRO A 75 -15.85 -14.64 11.84
CA PRO A 75 -16.43 -15.48 12.90
C PRO A 75 -16.36 -16.98 12.64
N ASP A 76 -16.41 -17.40 11.38
CA ASP A 76 -16.29 -18.80 10.96
C ASP A 76 -14.85 -19.36 11.09
N GLY A 77 -13.86 -18.49 11.30
CA GLY A 77 -12.45 -18.85 11.40
C GLY A 77 -11.67 -18.71 10.10
N THR A 78 -12.32 -18.29 9.02
CA THR A 78 -11.62 -17.84 7.82
C THR A 78 -10.91 -16.52 8.09
N PHE A 79 -9.91 -16.21 7.26
CA PHE A 79 -9.14 -14.98 7.39
C PHE A 79 -8.60 -14.54 6.03
N THR A 80 -8.28 -13.25 5.93
CA THR A 80 -7.56 -12.66 4.80
C THR A 80 -6.31 -11.94 5.29
N THR A 81 -5.32 -11.84 4.41
CA THR A 81 -4.03 -11.21 4.65
C THR A 81 -3.77 -10.16 3.55
N ASN A 82 -3.02 -9.12 3.90
CA ASN A 82 -2.37 -8.26 2.92
C ASN A 82 -0.99 -8.82 2.52
N ASP A 83 -0.31 -8.12 1.61
CA ASP A 83 0.99 -8.53 1.08
C ASP A 83 2.04 -8.73 2.17
N GLU A 84 2.07 -7.85 3.17
CA GLU A 84 2.99 -7.87 4.30
C GLU A 84 2.64 -8.93 5.36
N SER A 85 1.47 -9.57 5.26
CA SER A 85 1.05 -10.67 6.15
C SER A 85 0.78 -11.98 5.41
N LYS A 86 1.25 -12.13 4.17
CA LYS A 86 1.06 -13.37 3.37
C LYS A 86 1.51 -14.65 4.08
N ALA A 87 2.54 -14.57 4.91
CA ALA A 87 3.04 -15.70 5.69
C ALA A 87 2.25 -15.97 6.97
N ALA A 88 1.36 -15.05 7.35
CA ALA A 88 0.56 -15.21 8.56
C ALA A 88 -0.54 -16.25 8.36
N THR A 89 -0.76 -17.05 9.39
CA THR A 89 -1.81 -18.06 9.44
C THR A 89 -2.65 -17.87 10.69
N VAL A 90 -3.96 -18.10 10.56
CA VAL A 90 -4.90 -18.04 11.67
C VAL A 90 -5.50 -19.43 11.88
N SER A 91 -5.47 -19.91 13.12
CA SER A 91 -6.14 -21.14 13.54
C SER A 91 -7.16 -20.83 14.62
N LYS A 92 -8.42 -21.22 14.40
CA LYS A 92 -9.49 -21.09 15.39
C LYS A 92 -9.37 -22.22 16.41
N LEU A 93 -9.09 -21.86 17.67
CA LEU A 93 -8.96 -22.81 18.78
C LEU A 93 -10.27 -22.97 19.57
N GLY A 94 -11.17 -21.99 19.48
CA GLY A 94 -12.46 -21.97 20.18
C GLY A 94 -13.24 -20.69 19.90
N LEU A 95 -14.39 -20.51 20.56
CA LEU A 95 -15.16 -19.27 20.45
C LEU A 95 -14.33 -18.08 20.97
N GLY A 96 -14.10 -17.08 20.12
CA GLY A 96 -13.28 -15.91 20.45
C GLY A 96 -11.79 -16.20 20.62
N HIS A 97 -11.34 -17.45 20.46
CA HIS A 97 -9.95 -17.87 20.68
C HIS A 97 -9.29 -18.22 19.35
N TYR A 98 -8.36 -17.37 18.93
CA TYR A 98 -7.64 -17.50 17.66
C TYR A 98 -6.14 -17.46 17.92
N ARG A 99 -5.40 -18.39 17.29
CA ARG A 99 -3.95 -18.39 17.26
C ARG A 99 -3.49 -17.84 15.94
N ILE A 100 -2.69 -16.77 15.99
CA ILE A 100 -2.04 -16.18 14.82
C ILE A 100 -0.56 -16.56 14.88
N THR A 101 -0.03 -17.09 13.79
CA THR A 101 1.40 -17.41 13.63
C THR A 101 1.93 -16.90 12.30
N GLY A 102 3.25 -16.87 12.11
CA GLY A 102 3.85 -16.47 10.84
C GLY A 102 3.73 -14.98 10.50
N VAL A 103 3.37 -14.14 11.48
CA VAL A 103 3.44 -12.68 11.32
C VAL A 103 4.90 -12.27 11.32
N LEU A 104 5.44 -11.95 10.15
CA LEU A 104 6.84 -11.58 9.94
C LEU A 104 7.17 -10.13 10.40
N GLY A 105 6.52 -9.62 11.44
CA GLY A 105 6.52 -8.20 11.80
C GLY A 105 7.88 -7.49 11.71
N TYR A 106 7.88 -6.22 11.25
CA TYR A 106 9.01 -5.27 11.11
C TYR A 106 10.34 -5.74 10.48
N ILE A 107 10.46 -6.97 10.00
CA ILE A 107 11.62 -7.33 9.16
C ILE A 107 11.31 -6.81 7.76
N ALA A 108 11.64 -5.55 7.53
CA ALA A 108 11.95 -5.06 6.20
C ALA A 108 13.19 -5.81 5.72
N GLU A 109 13.03 -6.99 5.15
CA GLU A 109 14.02 -7.45 4.19
C GLU A 109 13.81 -6.64 2.92
N SER A 110 14.45 -5.47 2.90
CA SER A 110 14.98 -4.95 1.65
C SER A 110 16.06 -5.93 1.17
N VAL A 111 15.64 -6.94 0.41
CA VAL A 111 16.47 -7.57 -0.62
C VAL A 111 16.12 -6.93 -1.95
#